data_AF-A0A7R9JHI2-F1
#
_entry.id   AF-A0A7R9JHI2-F1
#
_cell.length_a   1.000
_cell.length_b   1.000
_cell.length_c   1.000
_cell.angle_alpha   90.00
_cell.angle_beta   90.00
_cell.angle_gamma   90.00
#
_symmetry.space_group_name_H-M   'P 1'
#
loop_
_entity.id
_entity.type
_entity.pdbx_description
1 polymer ?
#
loop_
_entity_poly.entity_id
_entity_poly.type
_entity_poly.pdbx_seq_one_letter_code
_entity_poly.pdbx_strand_id
1 'polypeptide(L)'
;MATNCDTCGYRTNEVKTGGGIEPRGLHIEINVTRVDDLSRDVLKSETCSLLIPELDLEVGPAALGGRFTTVEGLLTAMRDQIISGGGLFGDSAEAHLKERFKMFSKDMDDVICGEKRVTLVLDDPAGNSFVQSLTPPTPDDGLKITHYERTFDQNEELGLNDIKVENYEES
;
A
#
# COMPACT_ATOMS: atom_id res chain seq x y z
N MET A 1 0.25 7.44 -14.36
CA MET A 1 0.77 7.20 -15.72
C MET A 1 1.40 5.82 -15.75
N ALA A 2 0.88 4.95 -16.62
CA ALA A 2 1.45 3.63 -16.87
C ALA A 2 2.20 3.69 -18.21
N THR A 3 3.52 3.52 -18.19
CA THR A 3 4.35 3.52 -19.40
C THR A 3 4.88 2.12 -19.65
N ASN A 4 4.73 1.62 -20.87
CA ASN A 4 5.34 0.37 -21.33
C ASN A 4 5.94 0.63 -22.72
N CYS A 5 7.27 0.66 -22.83
CA CYS A 5 7.98 0.94 -24.06
C CYS A 5 8.40 -0.36 -24.76
N ASP A 6 7.84 -0.62 -25.93
CA ASP A 6 8.15 -1.83 -26.70
C ASP A 6 9.56 -1.81 -27.33
N THR A 7 10.15 -0.63 -27.51
CA THR A 7 11.48 -0.47 -28.14
C THR A 7 12.63 -0.70 -27.16
N CYS A 8 12.54 -0.19 -25.93
CA CYS A 8 13.60 -0.32 -24.93
C CYS A 8 13.23 -1.19 -23.73
N GLY A 9 11.98 -1.63 -23.61
CA GLY A 9 11.50 -2.45 -22.50
C GLY A 9 11.22 -1.68 -21.21
N TYR A 10 11.31 -0.35 -21.20
CA TYR A 10 11.05 0.46 -20.02
C TYR A 10 9.59 0.35 -19.58
N ARG A 11 9.38 0.03 -18.30
CA ARG A 11 8.05 -0.10 -17.69
C ARG A 11 8.00 0.69 -16.38
N THR A 12 6.99 1.53 -16.22
CA THR A 12 6.72 2.28 -14.98
C THR A 12 5.21 2.41 -14.76
N ASN A 13 4.79 2.38 -13.50
CA ASN A 13 3.43 2.65 -13.04
C ASN A 13 3.48 3.67 -11.90
N GLU A 14 3.46 4.94 -12.26
CA GLU A 14 3.53 6.05 -11.30
C GLU A 14 2.16 6.68 -11.11
N VAL A 15 1.73 6.87 -9.86
CA VAL A 15 0.61 7.76 -9.54
C VAL A 15 1.20 9.13 -9.20
N LYS A 16 0.91 10.12 -10.05
CA LYS A 16 1.25 11.52 -9.80
C LYS A 16 -0.01 12.24 -9.39
N THR A 17 0.01 12.84 -8.22
CA THR A 17 -1.01 13.81 -7.81
C THR A 17 -0.89 15.05 -8.68
N GLY A 18 -1.99 15.80 -8.84
CA GLY A 18 -1.97 17.07 -9.57
C GLY A 18 -1.15 18.15 -8.86
N GLY A 19 -0.87 17.95 -7.56
CA GLY A 19 0.05 18.75 -6.76
C GLY A 19 1.42 18.08 -6.59
N GLY A 20 2.26 18.70 -5.78
CA GLY A 20 3.53 18.11 -5.34
C GLY A 20 3.33 17.11 -4.20
N ILE A 21 4.40 16.85 -3.46
CA ILE A 21 4.34 16.09 -2.21
C ILE A 21 3.53 16.89 -1.18
N GLU A 22 2.58 16.25 -0.52
CA GLU A 22 1.77 16.89 0.53
C GLU A 22 2.67 17.40 1.68
N PRO A 23 2.25 18.42 2.45
CA PRO A 23 3.06 18.98 3.53
C PRO A 23 3.23 18.01 4.72
N ARG A 24 2.37 17.00 4.83
CA ARG A 24 2.37 16.01 5.91
C ARG A 24 2.32 14.59 5.33
N GLY A 25 2.91 13.65 6.07
CA GLY A 25 2.71 12.23 5.82
C GLY A 25 1.31 11.80 6.24
N LEU A 26 0.87 10.67 5.72
CA LEU A 26 -0.47 10.15 5.88
C LEU A 26 -0.42 8.72 6.40
N HIS A 27 -1.10 8.46 7.51
CA HIS A 27 -1.27 7.13 8.10
C HIS A 27 -2.75 6.76 8.11
N ILE A 28 -3.12 5.71 7.40
CA ILE A 28 -4.50 5.27 7.22
C ILE A 28 -4.67 3.88 7.82
N GLU A 29 -5.59 3.74 8.76
CA GLU A 29 -6.00 2.46 9.35
C GLU A 29 -7.40 2.12 8.84
N ILE A 30 -7.53 0.95 8.21
CA ILE A 30 -8.80 0.40 7.72
C ILE A 30 -9.12 -0.85 8.52
N ASN A 31 -10.20 -0.81 9.31
CA ASN A 31 -10.70 -1.96 10.04
C ASN A 31 -11.67 -2.74 9.15
N VAL A 32 -11.23 -3.86 8.59
CA VAL A 32 -12.07 -4.73 7.76
C VAL A 32 -12.88 -5.63 8.69
N THR A 33 -14.15 -5.25 8.91
CA THR A 33 -15.06 -6.01 9.79
C THR A 33 -16.21 -6.63 9.04
N ARG A 34 -16.59 -6.05 7.90
CA ARG A 34 -17.70 -6.46 7.05
C ARG A 34 -17.22 -6.67 5.62
N VAL A 35 -17.95 -7.47 4.85
CA VAL A 35 -17.70 -7.65 3.41
C VAL A 35 -17.80 -6.32 2.66
N ASP A 36 -18.66 -5.41 3.12
CA ASP A 36 -18.77 -4.06 2.55
C ASP A 36 -17.44 -3.29 2.61
N ASP A 37 -16.61 -3.49 3.65
CA ASP A 37 -15.31 -2.82 3.81
C ASP A 37 -14.29 -3.24 2.73
N LEU A 38 -14.43 -4.46 2.20
CA LEU A 38 -13.58 -4.96 1.10
C LEU A 38 -13.82 -4.20 -0.21
N SER A 39 -15.00 -3.60 -0.36
CA SER A 39 -15.38 -2.84 -1.56
C SER A 39 -14.92 -1.38 -1.57
N ARG A 40 -14.24 -0.92 -0.51
CA ARG A 40 -13.70 0.46 -0.42
C ARG A 40 -12.68 0.69 -1.53
N ASP A 41 -12.85 1.79 -2.28
CA ASP A 41 -11.84 2.24 -3.21
C ASP A 41 -10.58 2.72 -2.47
N VAL A 42 -9.42 2.25 -2.93
CA VAL A 42 -8.08 2.53 -2.40
C VAL A 42 -7.17 2.94 -3.54
N LEU A 43 -6.55 4.10 -3.39
CA LEU A 43 -5.40 4.53 -4.18
C LEU A 43 -4.15 4.32 -3.35
N LYS A 44 -3.34 3.34 -3.72
CA LYS A 44 -2.01 3.13 -3.10
C LYS A 44 -0.97 3.87 -3.93
N SER A 45 -0.31 4.87 -3.34
CA SER A 45 0.82 5.57 -3.96
C SER A 45 2.06 4.66 -4.03
N GLU A 46 3.08 5.08 -4.77
CA GLU A 46 4.33 4.32 -4.87
C GLU A 46 5.15 4.38 -3.58
N THR A 47 5.09 5.49 -2.85
CA THR A 47 5.80 5.70 -1.57
C THR A 47 5.10 5.07 -0.37
N CYS A 48 3.91 4.51 -0.57
CA CYS A 48 3.11 3.95 0.51
C CYS A 48 3.52 2.51 0.86
N SER A 49 3.72 2.24 2.14
CA SER A 49 3.86 0.90 2.71
C SER A 49 2.51 0.38 3.21
N LEU A 50 2.25 -0.92 3.07
CA LEU A 50 1.09 -1.59 3.66
C LEU A 50 1.55 -2.60 4.72
N LEU A 51 0.89 -2.59 5.88
CA LEU A 51 1.04 -3.57 6.94
C LEU A 51 -0.31 -4.19 7.31
N ILE A 52 -0.32 -5.51 7.53
CA ILE A 52 -1.43 -6.26 8.11
C ILE A 52 -0.93 -6.97 9.37
N PRO A 53 -1.10 -6.35 10.56
CA PRO A 53 -0.53 -6.87 11.81
C PRO A 53 -1.02 -8.28 12.17
N GLU A 54 -2.28 -8.61 11.88
CA GLU A 54 -2.87 -9.91 12.21
C GLU A 54 -2.33 -11.07 11.36
N LEU A 55 -1.73 -10.76 10.22
CA LEU A 55 -1.10 -11.73 9.31
C LEU A 55 0.43 -11.67 9.33
N ASP A 56 1.01 -10.75 10.13
CA ASP A 56 2.46 -10.45 10.13
C ASP A 56 2.98 -10.20 8.70
N LEU A 57 2.16 -9.52 7.89
CA LEU A 57 2.44 -9.26 6.49
C LEU A 57 2.76 -7.78 6.29
N GLU A 58 3.95 -7.52 5.77
CA GLU A 58 4.39 -6.18 5.39
C GLU A 58 4.73 -6.14 3.90
N VAL A 59 4.28 -5.09 3.23
CA VAL A 59 4.56 -4.79 1.84
C VAL A 59 5.17 -3.39 1.78
N GLY A 60 6.45 -3.34 1.44
CA GLY A 60 7.20 -2.10 1.39
C GLY A 60 6.76 -1.13 0.29
N PRO A 61 7.41 0.04 0.23
CA PRO A 61 7.18 1.01 -0.84
C PRO A 61 7.52 0.40 -2.21
N ALA A 62 6.95 0.95 -3.27
CA ALA A 62 6.95 0.49 -4.67
C ALA A 62 6.18 -0.82 -4.94
N ALA A 63 6.14 -1.76 -3.99
CA ALA A 63 5.37 -2.98 -4.17
C ALA A 63 3.87 -2.69 -4.22
N LEU A 64 3.21 -3.14 -5.30
CA LEU A 64 1.78 -2.88 -5.58
C LEU A 64 1.41 -1.39 -5.57
N GLY A 65 2.39 -0.51 -5.71
CA GLY A 65 2.19 0.94 -5.75
C GLY A 65 1.61 1.42 -7.08
N GLY A 66 1.16 2.67 -7.08
CA GLY A 66 0.69 3.34 -8.29
C GLY A 66 -0.64 2.78 -8.83
N ARG A 67 -1.47 2.20 -7.98
CA ARG A 67 -2.69 1.50 -8.38
C ARG A 67 -3.93 2.04 -7.67
N PHE A 68 -4.98 2.27 -8.46
CA PHE A 68 -6.34 2.45 -7.96
C PHE A 68 -7.06 1.09 -8.01
N THR A 69 -7.53 0.62 -6.87
CA THR A 69 -8.14 -0.71 -6.68
C THR A 69 -9.12 -0.65 -5.53
N THR A 70 -9.82 -1.75 -5.23
CA THR A 70 -10.53 -1.91 -3.96
C THR A 70 -9.62 -2.57 -2.90
N VAL A 71 -10.02 -2.54 -1.63
CA VAL A 71 -9.36 -3.31 -0.54
C VAL A 71 -9.25 -4.79 -0.92
N GLU A 72 -10.34 -5.39 -1.43
CA GLU A 72 -10.35 -6.77 -1.93
C GLU A 72 -9.31 -6.99 -3.04
N GLY A 73 -9.28 -6.08 -4.02
CA GLY A 73 -8.36 -6.18 -5.15
C GLY A 73 -6.89 -6.00 -4.72
N LEU A 74 -6.63 -5.19 -3.69
CA LEU A 74 -5.31 -5.04 -3.10
C LEU A 74 -4.85 -6.35 -2.43
N LEU A 75 -5.71 -6.95 -1.59
CA LEU A 75 -5.43 -8.22 -0.91
C LEU A 75 -5.24 -9.38 -1.90
N THR A 76 -6.07 -9.43 -2.94
CA THR A 76 -5.95 -10.44 -4.00
C THR A 76 -4.67 -10.26 -4.80
N ALA A 77 -4.30 -9.03 -5.15
CA ALA A 77 -3.04 -8.75 -5.83
C ALA A 77 -1.82 -9.12 -4.96
N MET A 78 -1.89 -8.92 -3.65
CA MET A 78 -0.87 -9.37 -2.69
C MET A 78 -0.75 -10.88 -2.68
N ARG A 79 -1.88 -11.58 -2.55
CA ARG A 79 -1.94 -13.04 -2.58
C ARG A 79 -1.32 -13.58 -3.87
N ASP A 80 -1.68 -13.02 -5.01
CA ASP A 80 -1.18 -13.46 -6.32
C ASP A 80 0.33 -13.19 -6.47
N GLN A 81 0.84 -12.06 -5.97
CA GLN A 81 2.28 -11.80 -5.94
C GLN A 81 3.04 -12.79 -5.05
N ILE A 82 2.50 -13.11 -3.88
CA ILE A 82 3.12 -14.04 -2.93
C ILE A 82 3.09 -15.47 -3.50
N ILE A 83 1.98 -15.91 -4.10
CA ILE A 83 1.85 -17.22 -4.74
C ILE A 83 2.76 -17.33 -5.96
N SER A 84 2.79 -16.31 -6.82
CA SER A 84 3.66 -16.29 -8.00
C SER A 84 5.14 -16.24 -7.62
N GLY A 85 5.48 -15.51 -6.55
CA GLY A 85 6.81 -15.48 -5.95
C GLY A 85 7.19 -16.77 -5.22
N GLY A 86 6.20 -17.55 -4.76
CA GLY A 86 6.37 -18.83 -4.07
C GLY A 86 7.08 -19.92 -4.89
N GLY A 87 7.26 -19.72 -6.21
CA GLY A 87 8.16 -20.52 -7.03
C GLY A 87 9.65 -20.42 -6.62
N LEU A 88 10.03 -19.48 -5.75
CA LEU A 88 11.35 -19.39 -5.13
C LEU A 88 11.62 -20.50 -4.10
N PHE A 89 10.60 -21.20 -3.62
CA PHE A 89 10.77 -22.42 -2.86
C PHE A 89 11.04 -23.58 -3.83
N GLY A 90 12.29 -23.70 -4.27
CA GLY A 90 12.73 -24.85 -5.07
C GLY A 90 12.37 -26.18 -4.42
N ASP A 91 12.50 -27.28 -5.16
CA ASP A 91 12.12 -28.63 -4.69
C ASP A 91 12.80 -29.05 -3.37
N SER A 92 13.91 -28.37 -3.01
CA SER A 92 14.67 -28.51 -1.77
C SER A 92 14.11 -27.74 -0.57
N ALA A 93 13.05 -26.95 -0.72
CA ALA A 93 12.43 -26.24 0.39
C ALA A 93 11.83 -27.25 1.37
N GLU A 94 12.24 -27.13 2.64
CA GLU A 94 11.78 -28.01 3.70
C GLU A 94 10.25 -28.06 3.78
N ALA A 95 9.70 -29.26 4.02
CA ALA A 95 8.26 -29.49 4.07
C ALA A 95 7.53 -28.52 5.02
N HIS A 96 8.20 -28.11 6.10
CA HIS A 96 7.67 -27.17 7.08
C HIS A 96 7.39 -25.78 6.50
N LEU A 97 8.21 -25.29 5.55
CA LEU A 97 8.01 -24.00 4.91
C LEU A 97 6.81 -24.03 3.96
N LYS A 98 6.63 -25.13 3.22
CA LYS A 98 5.48 -25.34 2.33
C LYS A 98 4.17 -25.41 3.12
N GLU A 99 4.18 -26.06 4.28
CA GLU A 99 3.00 -26.10 5.17
C GLU A 99 2.66 -24.72 5.73
N ARG A 100 3.65 -23.96 6.22
CA ARG A 100 3.43 -22.58 6.70
C ARG A 100 2.90 -21.69 5.60
N PHE A 101 3.46 -21.79 4.39
CA PHE A 101 3.00 -21.03 3.23
C PHE A 101 1.55 -21.36 2.85
N LYS A 102 1.18 -22.63 2.91
CA LYS A 102 -0.19 -23.09 2.66
C LYS A 102 -1.17 -22.58 3.72
N MET A 103 -0.77 -22.57 4.99
CA MET A 103 -1.58 -22.00 6.07
C MET A 103 -1.77 -20.49 5.87
N PHE A 104 -0.69 -19.77 5.57
CA PHE A 104 -0.74 -18.33 5.29
C PHE A 104 -1.63 -18.00 4.07
N SER A 105 -1.51 -18.77 2.99
CA SER A 105 -2.36 -18.60 1.80
C SER A 105 -3.84 -18.80 2.14
N LYS A 106 -4.14 -19.77 3.01
CA LYS A 106 -5.50 -19.99 3.51
C LYS A 106 -5.98 -18.82 4.38
N ASP A 107 -5.15 -18.33 5.30
CA ASP A 107 -5.48 -17.17 6.12
C ASP A 107 -5.78 -15.93 5.26
N MET A 108 -5.04 -15.71 4.16
CA MET A 108 -5.36 -14.66 3.19
C MET A 108 -6.71 -14.88 2.50
N ASP A 109 -7.01 -16.12 2.09
CA ASP A 109 -8.29 -16.47 1.46
C ASP A 109 -9.47 -16.25 2.43
N ASP A 110 -9.32 -16.62 3.70
CA ASP A 110 -10.33 -16.42 4.74
C ASP A 110 -10.60 -14.91 4.99
N VAL A 111 -9.57 -14.07 4.84
CA VAL A 111 -9.71 -12.60 4.90
C VAL A 111 -10.43 -12.05 3.68
N ILE A 112 -10.07 -12.50 2.47
CA ILE A 112 -10.71 -12.06 1.21
C ILE A 112 -12.19 -12.47 1.18
N CYS A 113 -12.54 -13.63 1.74
CA CYS A 113 -13.93 -14.07 1.90
C CYS A 113 -14.71 -13.31 2.99
N GLY A 114 -14.04 -12.47 3.79
CA GLY A 114 -14.66 -11.73 4.90
C GLY A 114 -14.95 -12.59 6.13
N GLU A 115 -14.37 -13.79 6.25
CA GLU A 115 -14.53 -14.66 7.41
C GLU A 115 -13.64 -14.23 8.59
N LYS A 116 -12.51 -13.58 8.29
CA LYS A 116 -11.53 -13.11 9.26
C LYS A 116 -11.43 -11.58 9.23
N ARG A 117 -11.49 -10.96 10.40
CA ARG A 117 -11.32 -9.51 10.57
C ARG A 117 -9.84 -9.16 10.63
N VAL A 118 -9.46 -8.11 9.92
CA VAL A 118 -8.07 -7.64 9.86
C VAL A 118 -8.02 -6.12 9.81
N THR A 119 -6.86 -5.58 10.14
CA THR A 119 -6.56 -4.17 10.05
C THR A 119 -5.55 -3.95 8.94
N LEU A 120 -5.90 -3.15 7.95
CA LEU A 120 -4.94 -2.69 6.94
C LEU A 120 -4.39 -1.34 7.37
N VAL A 121 -3.07 -1.25 7.47
CA VAL A 121 -2.36 -0.03 7.83
C VAL A 121 -1.57 0.45 6.62
N LEU A 122 -1.95 1.59 6.06
CA LEU A 122 -1.24 2.25 4.97
C LEU A 122 -0.47 3.43 5.54
N ASP A 123 0.85 3.41 5.40
CA ASP A 123 1.72 4.53 5.74
C ASP A 123 2.27 5.13 4.45
N ASP A 124 1.93 6.38 4.15
CA ASP A 124 2.43 7.13 2.99
C ASP A 124 3.09 8.45 3.41
N PRO A 125 4.44 8.50 3.44
CA PRO A 125 5.18 9.73 3.70
C PRO A 125 4.90 10.85 2.70
N ALA A 126 4.51 10.52 1.46
CA ALA A 126 4.21 11.52 0.43
C ALA A 126 2.79 12.08 0.52
N GLY A 127 1.90 11.45 1.31
CA GLY A 127 0.52 11.86 1.51
C GLY A 127 -0.39 11.72 0.29
N ASN A 128 -0.03 10.89 -0.68
CA ASN A 128 -0.72 10.76 -1.97
C ASN A 128 -1.67 9.56 -2.04
N SER A 129 -1.67 8.69 -1.02
CA SER A 129 -2.62 7.59 -0.89
C SER A 129 -4.01 8.08 -0.50
N PHE A 130 -5.05 7.36 -0.94
CA PHE A 130 -6.45 7.69 -0.65
C PHE A 130 -7.26 6.44 -0.36
N VAL A 131 -8.23 6.55 0.54
CA VAL A 131 -9.21 5.50 0.84
C VAL A 131 -10.60 6.11 0.91
N GLN A 132 -11.57 5.48 0.26
CA GLN A 132 -12.96 5.90 0.26
C GLN A 132 -13.62 5.63 1.62
N SER A 133 -14.31 6.65 2.13
CA SER A 133 -15.26 6.48 3.23
C SER A 133 -16.60 5.98 2.69
N LEU A 134 -17.17 4.97 3.36
CA LEU A 134 -18.44 4.35 2.95
C LEU A 134 -19.67 5.10 3.47
N THR A 135 -19.51 5.95 4.48
CA THR A 135 -20.61 6.65 5.16
C THR A 135 -20.52 8.19 5.08
N PRO A 136 -20.20 8.83 3.93
CA PRO A 136 -20.20 10.29 3.87
C PRO A 136 -21.63 10.84 4.03
N PRO A 137 -21.85 11.93 4.79
CA PRO A 137 -20.89 12.81 5.47
C PRO A 137 -20.58 12.43 6.94
N THR A 138 -21.09 11.30 7.42
CA THR A 138 -20.86 10.84 8.80
C THR A 138 -19.46 10.24 8.97
N PRO A 139 -18.85 10.38 10.17
CA PRO A 139 -17.59 9.71 10.49
C PRO A 139 -17.69 8.21 10.26
N ASP A 140 -16.64 7.64 9.69
CA ASP A 140 -16.56 6.23 9.34
C ASP A 140 -15.80 5.48 10.44
N ASP A 141 -16.49 4.67 11.23
CA ASP A 141 -15.88 3.94 12.35
C ASP A 141 -14.82 2.93 11.88
N GLY A 142 -14.90 2.49 10.61
CA GLY A 142 -13.98 1.54 10.00
C GLY A 142 -12.74 2.18 9.37
N LEU A 143 -12.65 3.51 9.32
CA LEU A 143 -11.57 4.23 8.65
C LEU A 143 -11.02 5.35 9.54
N LYS A 144 -9.73 5.27 9.86
CA LYS A 144 -9.04 6.29 10.63
C LYS A 144 -7.85 6.83 9.84
N ILE A 145 -7.89 8.13 9.57
CA ILE A 145 -6.85 8.84 8.83
C ILE A 145 -6.13 9.79 9.78
N THR A 146 -4.83 9.62 9.93
CA THR A 146 -3.97 10.44 10.79
C THR A 146 -2.89 11.10 9.94
N HIS A 147 -2.71 12.42 10.09
CA HIS A 147 -1.63 13.13 9.42
C HIS A 147 -0.47 13.29 10.41
N TYR A 148 0.75 13.07 9.95
CA TYR A 148 1.96 13.17 10.78
C TYR A 148 3.02 14.06 10.13
N GLU A 149 3.90 14.62 10.96
CA GLU A 149 5.09 15.32 10.47
C GLU A 149 6.17 14.30 10.12
N ARG A 150 6.65 14.36 8.88
CA ARG A 150 7.69 13.47 8.38
C ARG A 150 8.97 13.57 9.20
N THR A 151 9.64 12.45 9.36
CA THR A 151 11.00 12.42 9.91
C THR A 151 12.00 13.02 8.93
N PHE A 152 13.21 13.34 9.42
CA PHE A 152 14.29 13.85 8.57
C PHE A 152 14.63 12.89 7.43
N ASP A 153 14.71 11.58 7.73
CA ASP A 153 15.03 10.53 6.76
C ASP A 153 13.93 10.41 5.69
N GLN A 154 12.65 10.47 6.09
CA GLN A 154 11.53 10.48 5.15
C GLN A 154 11.58 11.72 4.23
N ASN A 155 11.97 12.88 4.75
CA ASN A 155 12.15 14.07 3.91
C ASN A 155 13.37 13.92 2.98
N GLU A 156 14.43 13.21 3.39
CA GLU A 156 15.60 12.94 2.55
C GLU A 156 15.24 12.03 1.39
N GLU A 157 14.53 10.92 1.66
CA GLU A 157 14.05 9.98 0.63
C GLU A 157 13.12 10.65 -0.39
N LEU A 158 12.32 11.63 0.07
CA LEU A 158 11.44 12.43 -0.78
C LEU A 158 12.16 13.61 -1.48
N GLY A 159 13.44 13.83 -1.19
CA GLY A 159 14.22 14.94 -1.75
C GLY A 159 13.81 16.33 -1.26
N LEU A 160 13.16 16.41 -0.10
CA LEU A 160 12.63 17.65 0.48
C LEU A 160 13.64 18.40 1.34
N ASN A 161 14.69 17.75 1.85
CA ASN A 161 15.66 18.42 2.73
C ASN A 161 16.49 19.49 2.01
N ASP A 162 16.82 19.26 0.74
CA ASP A 162 17.64 20.18 -0.07
C ASP A 162 16.81 21.13 -0.93
N ILE A 163 15.48 21.09 -0.82
CA ILE A 163 14.59 21.92 -1.64
C ILE A 163 14.62 23.37 -1.13
N LYS A 164 15.32 24.24 -1.86
CA LYS A 164 15.20 25.68 -1.67
C LYS A 164 13.94 26.14 -2.36
N VAL A 165 12.97 26.69 -1.62
CA VAL A 165 11.72 27.25 -2.14
C VAL A 165 11.68 28.78 -2.10
N GLU A 166 12.72 29.42 -1.54
CA GLU A 166 12.83 30.87 -1.37
C GLU A 166 14.26 31.36 -1.72
N ASN A 167 14.39 32.66 -1.99
CA ASN A 167 15.64 33.37 -2.26
C ASN A 167 16.47 32.83 -3.45
N TYR A 168 15.81 32.45 -4.54
CA TYR A 168 16.48 32.06 -5.79
C TYR A 168 17.31 33.19 -6.43
N GLU A 169 17.06 34.44 -6.04
CA GLU A 169 17.72 35.63 -6.62
C GLU A 169 19.01 36.04 -5.89
N GLU A 170 19.30 35.46 -4.72
CA GLU A 170 20.55 35.69 -4.00
C GLU A 170 21.56 34.59 -4.37
N SER A 171 22.25 34.77 -5.51
CA SER A 171 23.37 33.94 -5.95
C SER A 171 24.54 34.80 -6.42
#